data_AF-A0A2R6II93-F1
#
_entry.id   AF-A0A2R6II93-F1
#
_cell.length_a   1.000
_cell.length_b   1.000
_cell.length_c   1.000
_cell.angle_alpha   90.00
_cell.angle_beta   90.00
_cell.angle_gamma   90.00
#
_symmetry.space_group_name_H-M   'P 1'
#
loop_
_entity.id
_entity.type
_entity.pdbx_description
1 polymer ?
#
loop_
_entity_poly.entity_id
_entity_poly.type
_entity_poly.pdbx_seq_one_letter_code
_entity_poly.pdbx_strand_id
1 'polypeptide(L)'
;MRVRSYIYNSGAAPDHVDRVLNLLAGREEAVDVRDVGAAADADDARREAMLTLRESMRIGENPAGIYGEDGTPDFATGVLITEDEVGRRAVHVGSDALDALRAADG
;
A
#
# COMPACT_ATOMS: atom_id res chain seq x y z
N MET A 1 7.97 -3.64 13.95
CA MET A 1 7.44 -2.94 12.76
C MET A 1 5.93 -3.10 12.69
N ARG A 2 5.19 -2.00 12.64
CA ARG A 2 3.71 -1.98 12.63
C ARG A 2 3.19 -1.58 11.25
N VAL A 3 2.20 -2.30 10.74
CA VAL A 3 1.54 -1.91 9.49
C VAL A 3 0.53 -0.81 9.78
N ARG A 4 0.58 0.27 9.00
CA ARG A 4 -0.33 1.42 9.14
C ARG A 4 -1.45 1.37 8.11
N SER A 5 -1.06 1.25 6.85
CA SER A 5 -1.98 1.32 5.73
C SER A 5 -1.54 0.40 4.60
N TYR A 6 -2.51 -0.12 3.86
CA TYR A 6 -2.29 -0.86 2.63
C TYR A 6 -3.23 -0.36 1.55
N ILE A 7 -2.67 0.17 0.46
CA ILE A 7 -3.41 0.73 -0.66
C ILE A 7 -3.22 -0.18 -1.86
N TYR A 8 -4.30 -0.64 -2.48
CA TYR A 8 -4.23 -1.51 -3.65
C TYR A 8 -5.36 -1.20 -4.64
N ASN A 9 -5.24 -1.70 -5.86
CA ASN A 9 -6.29 -1.59 -6.88
C ASN A 9 -6.80 -2.99 -7.22
N SER A 10 -7.95 -3.40 -6.69
CA SER A 10 -8.54 -4.71 -7.00
C SER A 10 -8.81 -4.94 -8.50
N GLY A 11 -9.07 -3.88 -9.26
CA GLY A 11 -9.32 -3.95 -10.70
C GLY A 11 -8.10 -4.35 -11.52
N ALA A 12 -6.89 -4.19 -10.96
CA ALA A 12 -5.61 -4.52 -11.60
C ALA A 12 -4.67 -5.31 -10.67
N ALA A 13 -5.21 -5.89 -9.58
CA ALA A 13 -4.43 -6.52 -8.53
C ALA A 13 -3.83 -7.86 -8.98
N PRO A 14 -2.50 -8.05 -8.92
CA PRO A 14 -1.85 -9.34 -9.10
C PRO A 14 -2.02 -10.26 -7.88
N ASP A 15 -1.78 -11.57 -8.04
CA ASP A 15 -1.97 -12.60 -7.00
C ASP A 15 -1.28 -12.31 -5.66
N HIS A 16 -0.18 -11.55 -5.65
CA HIS A 16 0.50 -11.21 -4.39
C HIS A 16 -0.28 -10.24 -3.51
N VAL A 17 -1.20 -9.44 -4.07
CA VAL A 17 -2.06 -8.53 -3.31
C VAL A 17 -3.01 -9.32 -2.41
N ASP A 18 -3.62 -10.38 -2.93
CA ASP A 18 -4.48 -11.27 -2.13
C ASP A 18 -3.73 -11.89 -0.96
N ARG A 19 -2.48 -12.32 -1.20
CA ARG A 19 -1.60 -12.82 -0.12
C ARG A 19 -1.31 -11.77 0.93
N VAL A 20 -1.04 -10.54 0.53
CA VAL A 20 -0.83 -9.43 1.46
C VAL A 20 -2.09 -9.18 2.28
N LEU A 21 -3.27 -9.10 1.65
CA LEU A 21 -4.54 -8.92 2.35
C LEU A 21 -4.82 -10.04 3.36
N ASN A 22 -4.55 -11.30 3.00
CA ASN A 22 -4.72 -12.43 3.90
C ASN A 22 -3.77 -12.34 5.12
N LEU A 23 -2.51 -11.94 4.90
CA LEU A 23 -1.56 -11.69 5.99
C LEU A 23 -2.03 -10.54 6.90
N LEU A 24 -2.55 -9.45 6.31
CA LEU A 24 -3.07 -8.31 7.07
C LEU A 24 -4.31 -8.66 7.87
N ALA A 25 -5.22 -9.48 7.32
CA ALA A 25 -6.42 -9.94 8.01
C ALA A 25 -6.12 -10.84 9.23
N GLY A 26 -4.99 -11.54 9.20
CA GLY A 26 -4.50 -12.33 10.34
C GLY A 26 -3.92 -11.50 11.48
N ARG A 27 -3.71 -10.19 11.31
CA ARG A 27 -3.13 -9.32 12.34
C ARG A 27 -4.20 -8.80 13.28
N GLU A 28 -3.89 -8.81 14.57
CA GLU A 28 -4.73 -8.18 15.60
C GLU A 28 -4.73 -6.64 15.52
N GLU A 29 -3.78 -6.07 14.79
CA GLU A 29 -3.63 -4.63 14.63
C GLU A 29 -4.63 -4.07 13.61
N ALA A 30 -5.25 -2.92 13.92
CA ALA A 30 -6.06 -2.18 12.97
C ALA A 30 -5.18 -1.62 11.84
N VAL A 31 -5.29 -2.23 10.65
CA VAL A 31 -4.65 -1.77 9.42
C VAL A 31 -5.67 -1.05 8.55
N ASP A 32 -5.33 0.16 8.08
CA ASP A 32 -6.16 0.89 7.13
C ASP A 32 -5.97 0.30 5.73
N VAL A 33 -6.94 -0.49 5.27
CA VAL A 33 -6.89 -1.11 3.94
C VAL A 33 -7.78 -0.31 2.99
N ARG A 34 -7.21 0.20 1.90
CA ARG A 34 -7.91 1.02 0.91
C ARG A 34 -7.83 0.40 -0.49
N ASP A 35 -9.00 0.11 -1.05
CA ASP A 35 -9.15 -0.39 -2.41
C ASP A 35 -9.55 0.74 -3.36
N VAL A 36 -8.63 1.08 -4.26
CA VAL A 36 -8.83 2.10 -5.30
C VAL A 36 -9.69 1.58 -6.45
N GLY A 37 -9.68 0.26 -6.70
CA GLY A 37 -10.40 -0.38 -7.79
C GLY A 37 -11.89 -0.61 -7.51
N ALA A 38 -12.27 -0.67 -6.24
CA ALA A 38 -13.67 -0.80 -5.82
C ALA A 38 -14.44 0.53 -5.79
N ALA A 39 -13.75 1.67 -5.94
CA ALA A 39 -14.39 2.97 -5.92
C ALA A 39 -15.21 3.22 -7.19
N ALA A 40 -16.35 3.92 -7.05
CA ALA A 40 -17.18 4.32 -8.18
C ALA A 40 -16.42 5.30 -9.12
N ASP A 41 -15.55 6.12 -8.55
CA ASP A 41 -14.72 7.10 -9.26
C ASP A 41 -13.23 6.78 -9.05
N ALA A 42 -12.62 6.14 -10.05
CA ALA A 42 -11.21 5.76 -10.00
C ALA A 42 -10.27 6.97 -9.84
N ASP A 43 -10.60 8.12 -10.42
CA ASP A 43 -9.78 9.33 -10.34
C ASP A 43 -9.78 9.92 -8.93
N ASP A 44 -10.94 9.95 -8.28
CA ASP A 44 -11.10 10.40 -6.89
C ASP A 44 -10.38 9.45 -5.92
N ALA A 45 -10.57 8.14 -6.10
CA ALA A 45 -9.90 7.15 -5.27
C ALA A 45 -8.38 7.18 -5.41
N ARG A 46 -7.85 7.36 -6.63
CA ARG A 46 -6.41 7.57 -6.86
C ARG A 46 -5.91 8.84 -6.18
N ARG A 47 -6.71 9.90 -6.19
CA ARG A 47 -6.38 11.17 -5.53
C ARG A 47 -6.34 11.01 -4.01
N GLU A 48 -7.32 10.33 -3.41
CA GLU A 48 -7.34 10.00 -1.98
C GLU A 48 -6.17 9.10 -1.59
N ALA A 49 -5.87 8.08 -2.40
CA ALA A 49 -4.73 7.20 -2.20
C ALA A 49 -3.40 7.97 -2.23
N MET A 50 -3.22 8.86 -3.21
CA MET A 50 -2.07 9.76 -3.29
C MET A 50 -1.98 10.71 -2.10
N LEU A 51 -3.10 11.24 -1.61
CA LEU A 51 -3.13 12.08 -0.41
C LEU A 51 -2.67 11.28 0.83
N THR A 52 -3.23 10.10 1.04
CA THR A 52 -2.86 9.20 2.15
C THR A 52 -1.37 8.85 2.10
N LEU A 53 -0.86 8.53 0.91
CA LEU A 53 0.54 8.24 0.67
C LEU A 53 1.42 9.46 1.01
N ARG A 54 1.02 10.65 0.56
CA ARG A 54 1.77 11.90 0.79
C ARG A 54 1.75 12.34 2.25
N GLU A 55 0.64 12.14 2.96
CA GLU A 55 0.56 12.38 4.40
C GLU A 55 1.41 11.39 5.20
N SER A 56 1.53 10.17 4.68
CA SER A 56 2.37 9.13 5.27
C SER A 56 3.87 9.42 5.06
N MET A 57 4.25 9.86 3.87
CA MET A 57 5.61 10.23 3.48
C MET A 57 5.89 11.69 3.83
N ARG A 58 6.00 11.97 5.13
CA ARG A 58 6.22 13.33 5.66
C ARG A 58 7.44 14.05 5.06
N ILE A 59 8.44 13.33 4.54
CA ILE A 59 9.67 13.86 3.93
C ILE A 59 10.16 12.91 2.82
N GLY A 60 10.03 13.33 1.57
CA GLY A 60 10.90 12.90 0.47
C GLY A 60 10.57 11.58 -0.21
N GLU A 61 10.31 11.68 -1.51
CA GLU A 61 10.27 10.61 -2.52
C GLU A 61 8.93 9.87 -2.66
N ASN A 62 8.34 9.99 -3.86
CA ASN A 62 7.23 9.14 -4.26
C ASN A 62 7.80 7.75 -4.62
N PRO A 63 7.19 6.66 -4.13
CA PRO A 63 7.72 5.34 -4.33
C PRO A 63 7.66 4.97 -5.81
N ALA A 64 8.79 4.55 -6.37
CA ALA A 64 8.85 4.02 -7.72
C ALA A 64 7.99 2.73 -7.80
N GLY A 65 7.19 2.60 -8.86
CA GLY A 65 6.37 1.39 -9.09
C GLY A 65 4.89 1.48 -8.73
N ILE A 66 4.40 2.63 -8.25
CA ILE A 66 2.96 2.90 -8.12
C ILE A 66 2.33 3.45 -9.40
N TYR A 67 3.17 3.88 -10.34
CA TYR A 67 2.80 4.43 -11.63
C TYR A 67 2.67 3.31 -12.67
N GLY A 68 1.57 3.28 -13.41
CA GLY A 68 1.37 2.38 -14.54
C GLY A 68 2.12 2.85 -15.80
N GLU A 69 1.94 2.11 -16.91
CA GLU A 69 2.59 2.41 -18.20
C GLU A 69 2.24 3.80 -18.76
N ASP A 70 1.07 4.33 -18.39
CA ASP A 70 0.60 5.67 -18.78
C ASP A 70 1.23 6.81 -17.93
N GLY A 71 2.06 6.48 -16.94
CA GLY A 71 2.65 7.44 -16.00
C GLY A 71 1.68 7.96 -14.93
N THR A 72 0.48 7.39 -14.86
CA THR A 72 -0.52 7.68 -13.82
C THR A 72 -0.43 6.70 -12.65
N PRO A 73 -0.67 7.13 -11.40
CA PRO A 73 -0.65 6.24 -10.25
C PRO A 73 -1.84 5.28 -10.33
N ASP A 74 -1.57 4.00 -10.53
CA ASP A 74 -2.60 2.97 -10.70
C ASP A 74 -2.71 2.03 -9.50
N PHE A 75 -1.68 1.98 -8.64
CA PHE A 75 -1.66 1.13 -7.43
C PHE A 75 -1.94 -0.36 -7.70
N ALA A 76 -1.81 -0.83 -8.96
CA ALA A 76 -2.01 -2.22 -9.37
C ALA A 76 -1.23 -3.20 -8.48
N THR A 77 0.06 -2.93 -8.28
CA THR A 77 0.96 -3.78 -7.51
C THR A 77 0.74 -3.73 -6.00
N GLY A 78 -0.05 -2.77 -5.50
CA GLY A 78 -0.27 -2.56 -4.08
C GLY A 78 0.91 -1.86 -3.37
N VAL A 79 0.57 -1.08 -2.34
CA VAL A 79 1.48 -0.22 -1.58
C VAL A 79 1.23 -0.43 -0.10
N LEU A 80 2.27 -0.86 0.60
CA LEU A 80 2.25 -1.07 2.04
C LEU A 80 3.02 0.05 2.73
N ILE A 81 2.39 0.63 3.75
CA ILE A 81 2.97 1.67 4.58
C ILE A 81 3.16 1.07 5.98
N THR A 82 4.40 1.06 6.42
CA THR A 82 4.79 0.53 7.73
C THR A 82 5.42 1.63 8.58
N GLU A 83 5.37 1.45 9.89
CA GLU A 83 5.96 2.35 10.87
C GLU A 83 6.84 1.54 11.83
N ASP A 84 8.06 2.01 12.00
CA ASP A 84 9.03 1.42 12.92
C ASP A 84 8.82 1.91 14.37
N GLU A 85 9.49 1.28 15.35
CA GLU A 85 9.38 1.62 16.77
C GLU A 85 9.74 3.09 17.10
N VAL A 86 10.61 3.71 16.29
CA VAL A 86 10.97 5.13 16.42
C VAL A 86 10.01 6.08 15.69
N GLY A 87 8.90 5.58 15.13
CA GLY A 87 7.91 6.35 14.38
C GLY A 87 8.32 6.72 12.95
N ARG A 88 9.38 6.08 12.42
CA ARG A 88 9.79 6.25 11.02
C ARG A 88 8.89 5.42 10.11
N ARG A 89 8.38 6.03 9.05
CA ARG A 89 7.53 5.36 8.08
C ARG A 89 8.33 4.91 6.86
N ALA A 90 8.04 3.69 6.40
CA ALA A 90 8.58 3.14 5.17
C ALA A 90 7.44 2.77 4.23
N VAL A 91 7.71 2.85 2.93
CA VAL A 91 6.75 2.50 1.88
C VAL A 91 7.35 1.38 1.05
N HIS A 92 6.58 0.31 0.90
CA HIS A 92 6.94 -0.89 0.17
C HIS A 92 5.94 -1.11 -0.95
N VAL A 93 6.41 -1.38 -2.17
CA VAL A 93 5.56 -1.50 -3.36
C VAL A 93 5.69 -2.88 -3.99
N GLY A 94 4.57 -3.47 -4.40
CA GLY A 94 4.58 -4.76 -5.08
C GLY A 94 5.12 -5.88 -4.21
N SER A 95 6.05 -6.66 -4.75
CA SER A 95 6.68 -7.79 -4.03
C SER A 95 7.43 -7.36 -2.76
N ASP A 96 7.94 -6.12 -2.72
CA ASP A 96 8.62 -5.58 -1.54
C ASP A 96 7.66 -5.47 -0.35
N ALA A 97 6.37 -5.17 -0.60
CA ALA A 97 5.35 -5.16 0.43
C ALA A 97 5.14 -6.54 1.06
N LEU A 98 5.09 -7.59 0.22
CA LEU A 98 4.94 -8.96 0.69
C LEU A 98 6.18 -9.43 1.48
N ASP A 99 7.37 -9.07 1.02
CA ASP A 99 8.63 -9.41 1.70
C ASP A 99 8.72 -8.72 3.07
N ALA A 100 8.44 -7.41 3.11
CA ALA A 100 8.42 -6.63 4.34
C ALA A 100 7.41 -7.16 5.36
N LEU A 101 6.23 -7.60 4.91
CA LEU A 101 5.23 -8.25 5.77
C LEU A 101 5.74 -9.56 6.36
N ARG A 102 6.38 -10.40 5.54
CA ARG A 102 6.95 -11.68 6.00
C ARG A 102 8.12 -11.50 6.95
N ALA A 103 8.99 -10.52 6.68
CA ALA A 103 10.10 -10.18 7.57
C ALA A 103 9.63 -9.67 8.93
N ALA A 104 8.44 -9.07 9.01
CA ALA A 104 7.84 -8.62 10.26
C ALA A 104 7.16 -9.75 11.06
N ASP A 105 6.91 -10.91 10.45
CA ASP A 105 6.21 -12.07 11.05
C ASP A 105 7.16 -13.22 11.45
N GLY A 106 8.44 -13.14 11.05
CA GLY A 106 9.48 -14.15 11.34
C GLY A 106 10.38 -13.76 12.50
#